data_AF-A0A8I0SAG8-F1
#
_entry.id   AF-A0A8I0SAG8-F1
#
_cell.length_a   1.000
_cell.length_b   1.000
_cell.length_c   1.000
_cell.angle_alpha   90.00
_cell.angle_beta   90.00
_cell.angle_gamma   90.00
#
_symmetry.space_group_name_H-M   'P 1'
#
loop_
_entity.id
_entity.type
_entity.pdbx_description
1 polymer ?
#
loop_
_entity_poly.entity_id
_entity_poly.type
_entity_poly.pdbx_seq_one_letter_code
_entity_poly.pdbx_strand_id
1 'polypeptide(L)'
;MSRSVFYKHFDSLSDLLSAVLADSASSVSQLSAVDGAALREVMTTALTQLVSHVGSSAAFYQAAMGWNASMGIHKAAVDRYSVHLRALIDFARDSLPAGEVPPEEVTDFASIFLAGGLVSALTTWMQAGRSTPDDTFVHELLELMPSWLTSDYVPTRRTE
;
A
#
# COMPACT_ATOMS: atom_id res chain seq x y z
N MET A 1 -21.18 -30.79 10.28
CA MET A 1 -20.73 -29.39 10.07
C MET A 1 -20.64 -29.14 8.59
N SER A 2 -21.43 -28.20 8.04
CA SER A 2 -21.45 -27.92 6.60
C SER A 2 -20.27 -27.04 6.19
N ARG A 3 -19.78 -27.22 4.96
CA ARG A 3 -18.82 -26.32 4.28
C ARG A 3 -19.24 -24.84 4.32
N SER A 4 -20.52 -24.53 4.57
CA SER A 4 -21.05 -23.16 4.60
C SER A 4 -20.76 -22.39 5.89
N VAL A 5 -20.32 -23.05 6.97
CA VAL A 5 -19.84 -22.34 8.17
C VAL A 5 -18.38 -21.91 8.01
N PHE A 6 -17.63 -22.57 7.12
CA PHE A 6 -16.21 -22.26 6.87
C PHE A 6 -16.01 -20.98 6.05
N TYR A 7 -16.94 -20.65 5.14
CA TYR A 7 -16.95 -19.39 4.38
C TYR A 7 -17.53 -18.19 5.16
N LYS A 8 -17.93 -18.37 6.43
CA LYS A 8 -18.62 -17.33 7.22
C LYS A 8 -17.66 -16.34 7.90
N HIS A 9 -16.36 -16.54 7.74
CA HIS A 9 -15.31 -15.60 8.10
C HIS A 9 -14.56 -15.20 6.82
N PHE A 10 -15.15 -14.26 6.07
CA PHE A 10 -14.34 -13.29 5.31
C PHE A 10 -13.17 -12.84 6.21
N ASP A 11 -11.91 -12.72 5.81
CA ASP A 11 -11.20 -12.95 4.56
C ASP A 11 -9.74 -12.75 4.97
N SER A 12 -8.87 -13.77 4.94
CA SER A 12 -7.49 -13.59 5.43
C SER A 12 -6.75 -12.43 4.76
N LEU A 13 -7.02 -12.15 3.47
CA LEU A 13 -6.45 -11.03 2.73
C LEU A 13 -7.15 -9.69 3.03
N SER A 14 -8.45 -9.69 3.32
CA SER A 14 -9.14 -8.46 3.74
C SER A 14 -8.77 -8.09 5.18
N ASP A 15 -8.54 -9.08 6.05
CA ASP A 15 -8.00 -8.91 7.40
C ASP A 15 -6.52 -8.51 7.36
N LEU A 16 -5.71 -9.11 6.47
CA LEU A 16 -4.34 -8.68 6.16
C LEU A 16 -4.32 -7.21 5.78
N LEU A 17 -5.14 -6.83 4.81
CA LEU A 17 -5.18 -5.45 4.33
C LEU A 17 -5.82 -4.54 5.37
N SER A 18 -6.76 -5.01 6.17
CA SER A 18 -7.28 -4.25 7.31
C SER A 18 -6.20 -3.97 8.35
N ALA A 19 -5.39 -4.96 8.69
CA ALA A 19 -4.32 -4.86 9.68
C ALA A 19 -3.15 -4.02 9.16
N VAL A 20 -2.67 -4.31 7.95
CA VAL A 20 -1.65 -3.51 7.24
C VAL A 20 -2.09 -2.06 7.12
N LEU A 21 -3.36 -1.81 6.82
CA LEU A 21 -3.87 -0.46 6.62
C LEU A 21 -4.15 0.28 7.92
N ALA A 22 -4.57 -0.42 8.97
CA ALA A 22 -4.65 0.16 10.30
C ALA A 22 -3.26 0.54 10.82
N ASP A 23 -2.26 -0.31 10.59
CA ASP A 23 -0.86 -0.07 10.95
C ASP A 23 -0.26 1.08 10.13
N SER A 24 -0.49 1.09 8.80
CA SER A 24 -0.02 2.15 7.89
C SER A 24 -0.69 3.50 8.17
N ALA A 25 -1.99 3.53 8.49
CA ALA A 25 -2.66 4.77 8.91
C ALA A 25 -2.12 5.28 10.24
N SER A 26 -1.80 4.38 11.18
CA SER A 26 -1.15 4.76 12.43
C SER A 26 0.22 5.38 12.16
N SER A 27 1.01 4.79 11.25
CA SER A 27 2.31 5.30 10.83
C SER A 27 2.19 6.68 10.15
N VAL A 28 1.28 6.87 9.18
CA VAL A 28 1.08 8.17 8.51
C VAL A 28 0.59 9.25 9.49
N SER A 29 -0.28 8.90 10.44
CA SER A 29 -0.75 9.81 11.49
C SER A 29 0.33 10.17 12.52
N GLN A 30 1.27 9.26 12.79
CA GLN A 30 2.42 9.51 13.65
C GLN A 30 3.51 10.32 12.93
N LEU A 31 3.65 10.15 11.61
CA LEU A 31 4.66 10.83 10.79
C LEU A 31 4.30 12.29 10.50
N SER A 32 3.01 12.63 10.42
CA SER A 32 2.54 14.03 10.37
C SER A 32 2.79 14.78 11.69
N ALA A 33 3.11 14.07 12.78
CA ALA A 33 3.57 14.67 14.04
C ALA A 33 5.11 14.88 14.09
N VAL A 34 5.87 14.32 13.13
CA VAL A 34 7.32 14.50 13.02
C VAL A 34 7.60 15.54 11.94
N ASP A 35 7.78 16.78 12.38
CA ASP A 35 8.18 17.93 11.57
C ASP A 35 9.44 17.57 10.73
N GLY A 36 9.28 17.38 9.41
CA GLY A 36 10.40 17.28 8.46
C GLY A 36 10.85 15.89 8.00
N ALA A 37 10.10 14.81 8.24
CA ALA A 37 10.40 13.52 7.60
C ALA A 37 10.25 13.61 6.08
N ALA A 38 11.27 13.17 5.33
CA ALA A 38 11.20 13.14 3.86
C ALA A 38 10.16 12.13 3.41
N LEU A 39 9.34 12.47 2.40
CA LEU A 39 8.28 11.60 1.87
C LEU A 39 8.80 10.20 1.48
N ARG A 40 10.05 10.14 1.02
CA ARG A 40 10.78 8.90 0.74
C ARG A 40 10.94 8.00 1.96
N GLU A 41 11.27 8.56 3.12
CA GLU A 41 11.46 7.82 4.37
C GLU A 41 10.12 7.24 4.84
N VAL A 42 9.06 8.06 4.78
CA VAL A 42 7.68 7.62 5.06
C VAL A 42 7.29 6.42 4.19
N MET A 43 7.53 6.52 2.88
CA MET A 43 7.24 5.44 1.94
C MET A 43 8.08 4.20 2.18
N THR A 44 9.37 4.37 2.50
CA THR A 44 10.26 3.25 2.81
C THR A 44 9.78 2.51 4.04
N THR A 45 9.49 3.21 5.14
CA THR A 45 8.99 2.59 6.37
C THR A 45 7.66 1.88 6.17
N ALA A 46 6.71 2.51 5.46
CA ALA A 46 5.41 1.92 5.18
C ALA A 46 5.53 0.63 4.35
N LEU A 47 6.35 0.65 3.28
CA LEU A 47 6.57 -0.53 2.44
C LEU A 47 7.31 -1.65 3.18
N THR A 48 8.32 -1.32 4.00
CA THR A 48 9.01 -2.31 4.84
C THR A 48 8.06 -2.98 5.82
N GLN A 49 7.21 -2.22 6.52
CA GLN A 49 6.21 -2.77 7.44
C GLN A 49 5.23 -3.69 6.71
N LEU A 50 4.73 -3.25 5.56
CA LEU A 50 3.82 -4.03 4.72
C LEU A 50 4.45 -5.34 4.24
N VAL A 51 5.65 -5.29 3.65
CA VAL A 51 6.36 -6.47 3.13
C VAL A 51 6.71 -7.43 4.27
N SER A 52 7.20 -6.93 5.41
CA SER A 52 7.52 -7.76 6.58
C SER A 52 6.29 -8.46 7.13
N HIS A 53 5.18 -7.73 7.28
CA HIS A 53 3.92 -8.29 7.77
C HIS A 53 3.38 -9.37 6.81
N VAL A 54 3.35 -9.10 5.50
CA VAL A 54 2.97 -10.07 4.48
C VAL A 54 3.90 -11.30 4.50
N GLY A 55 5.21 -11.09 4.60
CA GLY A 55 6.21 -12.15 4.66
C GLY A 55 6.05 -13.07 5.88
N SER A 56 5.82 -12.50 7.06
CA SER A 56 5.60 -13.26 8.31
C SER A 56 4.37 -14.17 8.28
N SER A 57 3.40 -13.82 7.44
CA SER A 57 2.11 -14.51 7.32
C SER A 57 1.96 -15.27 5.99
N ALA A 58 3.03 -15.36 5.18
CA ALA A 58 3.00 -15.91 3.83
C ALA A 58 2.52 -17.37 3.76
N ALA A 59 2.88 -18.23 4.72
CA ALA A 59 2.44 -19.62 4.76
C ALA A 59 0.92 -19.74 5.00
N PHE A 60 0.37 -18.87 5.84
CA PHE A 60 -1.08 -18.77 6.06
C PHE A 60 -1.78 -18.24 4.81
N TYR A 61 -1.20 -17.24 4.14
CA TYR A 61 -1.75 -16.70 2.89
C TYR A 61 -1.69 -17.67 1.72
N GLN A 62 -0.60 -18.41 1.53
CA GLN A 62 -0.53 -19.43 0.48
C GLN A 62 -1.57 -20.54 0.69
N ALA A 63 -1.81 -20.93 1.95
CA ALA A 63 -2.86 -21.88 2.29
C ALA A 63 -4.28 -21.32 2.09
N ALA A 64 -4.49 -20.03 2.36
CA ALA A 64 -5.79 -19.37 2.22
C ALA A 64 -6.11 -18.92 0.79
N MET A 65 -5.10 -18.53 0.00
CA MET A 65 -5.20 -18.09 -1.41
C MET A 65 -5.24 -19.25 -2.41
N GLY A 66 -5.54 -20.48 -1.97
CA GLY A 66 -5.57 -21.66 -2.83
C GLY A 66 -6.22 -21.40 -4.19
N TRP A 67 -5.41 -21.56 -5.25
CA TRP A 67 -5.61 -21.44 -6.72
C TRP A 67 -6.47 -20.31 -7.31
N ASN A 68 -7.44 -19.74 -6.61
CA ASN A 68 -8.32 -18.68 -7.10
C ASN A 68 -8.55 -17.66 -5.98
N ALA A 69 -7.57 -16.78 -5.75
CA ALA A 69 -7.91 -15.48 -5.16
C ALA A 69 -8.98 -14.86 -6.05
N SER A 70 -10.22 -14.77 -5.56
CA SER A 70 -11.31 -14.27 -6.39
C SER A 70 -11.02 -12.83 -6.78
N MET A 71 -11.43 -12.42 -7.98
CA MET A 71 -11.37 -11.01 -8.41
C MET A 71 -11.98 -10.06 -7.35
N GLY A 72 -12.94 -10.53 -6.55
CA GLY A 72 -13.52 -9.77 -5.44
C GLY A 72 -12.54 -9.47 -4.31
N ILE A 73 -11.65 -10.41 -3.97
CA ILE A 73 -10.63 -10.23 -2.94
C ILE A 73 -9.57 -9.22 -3.42
N HIS A 74 -9.11 -9.34 -4.66
CA HIS A 74 -8.17 -8.37 -5.26
C HIS A 74 -8.80 -6.98 -5.36
N LYS A 75 -10.07 -6.88 -5.78
CA LYS A 75 -10.77 -5.60 -5.81
C LYS A 75 -10.92 -4.98 -4.42
N ALA A 76 -11.36 -5.75 -3.42
CA ALA A 76 -11.48 -5.27 -2.04
C ALA A 76 -10.12 -4.79 -1.51
N ALA A 77 -9.04 -5.47 -1.90
CA ALA A 77 -7.70 -5.10 -1.53
C ALA A 77 -7.27 -3.74 -2.09
N VAL A 78 -7.49 -3.54 -3.40
CA VAL A 78 -7.19 -2.29 -4.10
C VAL A 78 -8.05 -1.15 -3.56
N ASP A 79 -9.36 -1.37 -3.41
CA ASP A 79 -10.31 -0.36 -2.91
C ASP A 79 -9.93 0.11 -1.51
N ARG A 80 -9.45 -0.80 -0.65
CA ARG A 80 -9.05 -0.43 0.70
C ARG A 80 -7.71 0.31 0.71
N TYR A 81 -6.72 -0.17 -0.06
CA TYR A 81 -5.39 0.43 -0.06
C TYR A 81 -5.36 1.81 -0.75
N SER A 82 -6.21 2.02 -1.75
CA SER A 82 -6.32 3.32 -2.43
C SER A 82 -6.73 4.45 -1.49
N VAL A 83 -7.53 4.19 -0.45
CA VAL A 83 -7.90 5.19 0.57
C VAL A 83 -6.66 5.75 1.29
N HIS A 84 -5.68 4.90 1.58
CA HIS A 84 -4.46 5.32 2.28
C HIS A 84 -3.50 6.05 1.35
N LEU A 85 -3.35 5.55 0.13
CA LEU A 85 -2.57 6.26 -0.89
C LEU A 85 -3.18 7.61 -1.22
N ARG A 86 -4.51 7.74 -1.25
CA ARG A 86 -5.18 9.03 -1.40
C ARG A 86 -4.76 10.01 -0.31
N ALA A 87 -4.82 9.59 0.97
CA ALA A 87 -4.40 10.45 2.08
C ALA A 87 -2.93 10.88 1.99
N LEU A 88 -2.04 9.96 1.57
CA LEU A 88 -0.63 10.26 1.36
C LEU A 88 -0.41 11.23 0.18
N ILE A 89 -1.10 11.00 -0.93
CA ILE A 89 -1.02 11.87 -2.12
C ILE A 89 -1.59 13.25 -1.80
N ASP A 90 -2.67 13.33 -1.03
CA ASP A 90 -3.25 14.59 -0.55
C ASP A 90 -2.25 15.36 0.33
N PHE A 91 -1.49 14.66 1.18
CA PHE A 91 -0.38 15.26 1.94
C PHE A 91 0.74 15.75 1.03
N ALA A 92 1.07 15.00 -0.02
CA ALA A 92 2.08 15.35 -1.02
C ALA A 92 1.52 16.16 -2.20
N ARG A 93 0.34 16.80 -2.06
CA ARG A 93 -0.39 17.44 -3.17
C ARG A 93 0.45 18.49 -3.92
N ASP A 94 1.28 19.23 -3.20
CA ASP A 94 2.17 20.25 -3.77
C ASP A 94 3.33 19.66 -4.57
N SER A 95 3.60 18.35 -4.45
CA SER A 95 4.57 17.62 -5.25
C SER A 95 3.98 17.06 -6.54
N LEU A 96 2.66 17.08 -6.71
CA LEU A 96 2.02 16.53 -7.91
C LEU A 96 2.55 17.23 -9.16
N PRO A 97 2.74 16.48 -10.27
CA PRO A 97 3.16 17.08 -11.52
C PRO A 97 2.13 18.11 -11.99
N ALA A 98 2.60 19.29 -12.40
CA ALA A 98 1.74 20.27 -13.04
C ALA A 98 1.17 19.70 -14.34
N GLY A 99 -0.12 19.90 -14.57
CA GLY A 99 -0.80 19.36 -15.75
C GLY A 99 -2.18 19.97 -15.96
N GLU A 100 -2.84 19.53 -17.02
CA GLU A 100 -4.20 19.98 -17.40
C GLU A 100 -5.30 19.34 -16.54
N VAL A 101 -4.99 18.22 -15.89
CA VAL A 101 -5.92 17.48 -15.03
C VAL A 101 -5.93 18.11 -13.63
N PRO A 102 -7.11 18.38 -13.04
CA PRO A 102 -7.22 18.89 -11.68
C PRO A 102 -6.48 18.00 -10.66
N PRO A 103 -5.79 18.57 -9.65
CA PRO A 103 -5.04 17.79 -8.66
C PRO A 103 -5.87 16.73 -7.92
N GLU A 104 -7.17 16.99 -7.71
CA GLU A 104 -8.09 16.03 -7.10
C GLU A 104 -8.32 14.81 -8.00
N GLU A 105 -8.53 15.02 -9.30
CA GLU A 105 -8.67 13.90 -10.25
C GLU A 105 -7.37 13.10 -10.39
N VAL A 106 -6.21 13.79 -10.41
CA VAL A 106 -4.90 13.12 -10.37
C VAL A 106 -4.76 12.26 -9.12
N THR A 107 -5.16 12.78 -7.97
CA THR A 107 -5.10 12.07 -6.69
C THR A 107 -5.94 10.79 -6.72
N ASP A 108 -7.17 10.89 -7.23
CA ASP A 108 -8.09 9.76 -7.28
C ASP A 108 -7.57 8.65 -8.20
N PHE A 109 -7.15 9.01 -9.42
CA PHE A 109 -6.60 8.05 -10.37
C PHE A 109 -5.27 7.45 -9.88
N ALA A 110 -4.36 8.28 -9.36
CA ALA A 110 -3.07 7.81 -8.88
C ALA A 110 -3.22 6.85 -7.68
N SER A 111 -4.15 7.14 -6.76
CA SER A 111 -4.38 6.28 -5.59
C SER A 111 -4.83 4.86 -5.98
N ILE A 112 -5.73 4.74 -6.95
CA ILE A 112 -6.23 3.45 -7.45
C ILE A 112 -5.15 2.74 -8.27
N PHE A 113 -4.46 3.47 -9.14
CA PHE A 113 -3.40 2.93 -10.00
C PHE A 113 -2.27 2.31 -9.17
N LEU A 114 -1.77 3.07 -8.18
CA LEU A 114 -0.68 2.64 -7.31
C LEU A 114 -1.12 1.50 -6.37
N ALA A 115 -2.35 1.54 -5.85
CA ALA A 115 -2.90 0.43 -5.06
C ALA A 115 -2.98 -0.86 -5.87
N GLY A 116 -3.50 -0.77 -7.11
CA GLY A 116 -3.58 -1.89 -8.04
C GLY A 116 -2.22 -2.51 -8.35
N GLY A 117 -1.23 -1.67 -8.64
CA GLY A 117 0.14 -2.10 -8.89
C GLY A 117 0.75 -2.81 -7.68
N LEU A 118 0.66 -2.22 -6.50
CA LEU A 118 1.25 -2.76 -5.27
C LEU A 118 0.62 -4.08 -4.85
N VAL A 119 -0.72 -4.17 -4.84
CA VAL A 119 -1.45 -5.41 -4.49
C VAL A 119 -1.07 -6.54 -5.45
N SER A 120 -0.93 -6.23 -6.74
CA SER A 120 -0.56 -7.21 -7.76
C SER A 120 0.89 -7.67 -7.60
N ALA A 121 1.82 -6.75 -7.30
CA ALA A 121 3.22 -7.07 -7.06
C ALA A 121 3.39 -7.96 -5.82
N LEU A 122 2.75 -7.61 -4.70
CA LEU A 122 2.76 -8.41 -3.47
C LEU A 122 2.19 -9.81 -3.69
N THR A 123 1.07 -9.90 -4.40
CA THR A 123 0.44 -11.19 -4.71
C THR A 123 1.37 -12.07 -5.54
N THR A 124 2.03 -11.50 -6.55
CA THR A 124 2.99 -12.21 -7.40
C THR A 124 4.21 -12.68 -6.60
N TRP A 125 4.77 -11.80 -5.77
CA TRP A 125 5.92 -12.12 -4.91
C TRP A 125 5.61 -13.24 -3.91
N MET A 126 4.41 -13.23 -3.30
CA MET A 126 3.95 -14.30 -2.41
C MET A 126 3.77 -15.63 -3.14
N GLN A 127 3.16 -15.62 -4.34
CA GLN A 127 2.92 -16.82 -5.14
C GLN A 127 4.23 -17.45 -5.66
N ALA A 128 5.25 -16.63 -5.93
CA ALA A 128 6.59 -17.07 -6.27
C ALA A 128 7.38 -17.64 -5.06
N GLY A 129 6.75 -17.75 -3.88
CA GLY A 129 7.39 -18.26 -2.68
C GLY A 129 8.42 -17.31 -2.08
N ARG A 130 8.24 -15.99 -2.25
CA ARG A 130 9.18 -14.95 -1.80
C ARG A 130 10.58 -15.17 -2.36
N SER A 131 10.66 -15.41 -3.68
CA SER A 131 11.93 -15.65 -4.39
C SER A 131 12.95 -14.52 -4.22
N THR A 132 12.46 -13.30 -4.00
CA THR A 132 13.26 -12.10 -3.73
C THR A 132 13.25 -11.78 -2.23
N PRO A 133 14.40 -11.47 -1.59
CA PRO A 133 14.44 -11.03 -0.19
C PRO A 133 13.59 -9.78 0.05
N ASP A 134 13.04 -9.65 1.26
CA ASP A 134 12.11 -8.57 1.65
C ASP A 134 12.67 -7.18 1.34
N ASP A 135 13.91 -6.88 1.77
CA ASP A 135 14.54 -5.58 1.56
C ASP A 135 14.75 -5.25 0.07
N THR A 136 15.12 -6.26 -0.73
CA THR A 136 15.27 -6.12 -2.18
C THR A 136 13.92 -5.85 -2.84
N PHE A 137 12.86 -6.54 -2.41
CA PHE A 137 11.53 -6.33 -2.94
C PHE A 137 10.98 -4.94 -2.57
N VAL A 138 11.23 -4.45 -1.35
CA VAL A 138 10.90 -3.07 -0.95
C VAL A 138 11.61 -2.06 -1.84
N HIS A 139 12.90 -2.28 -2.13
CA HIS A 139 13.66 -1.39 -3.01
C HIS A 139 13.08 -1.36 -4.43
N GLU A 140 12.76 -2.53 -5.01
CA GLU A 140 12.11 -2.64 -6.31
C GLU A 140 10.77 -1.89 -6.35
N LEU A 141 9.96 -2.01 -5.29
CA LEU A 141 8.69 -1.27 -5.17
C LEU A 141 8.91 0.25 -5.13
N LEU A 142 9.90 0.73 -4.38
CA LEU A 142 10.24 2.15 -4.32
C LEU A 142 10.71 2.70 -5.66
N GLU A 143 11.46 1.93 -6.45
CA GLU A 143 11.89 2.32 -7.79
C GLU A 143 10.74 2.43 -8.79
N LEU A 144 9.66 1.67 -8.58
CA LEU A 144 8.44 1.73 -9.40
C LEU A 144 7.50 2.87 -8.98
N MET A 145 7.68 3.45 -7.80
CA MET A 145 6.85 4.56 -7.37
C MET A 145 7.20 5.84 -8.14
N PRO A 146 6.19 6.67 -8.46
CA PRO A 146 6.45 7.95 -9.09
C PRO A 146 7.39 8.82 -8.26
N SER A 147 8.31 9.53 -8.92
CA SER A 147 9.30 10.37 -8.24
C SER A 147 8.68 11.46 -7.38
N TRP A 148 7.48 11.95 -7.72
CA TRP A 148 6.76 12.92 -6.88
C TRP A 148 6.24 12.33 -5.56
N LEU A 149 6.25 11.01 -5.38
CA LEU A 149 5.98 10.31 -4.10
C LEU A 149 7.24 9.81 -3.39
N THR A 150 8.39 9.84 -4.04
CA THR A 150 9.64 9.27 -3.51
C THR A 150 10.83 10.23 -3.53
N SER A 151 10.62 11.45 -4.01
CA SER A 151 11.58 12.54 -3.88
C SER A 151 11.57 13.07 -2.45
N ASP A 152 12.69 13.64 -2.02
CA ASP A 152 12.84 14.30 -0.73
C ASP A 152 12.06 15.63 -0.75
N TYR A 153 10.73 15.54 -0.74
CA TYR A 153 9.87 16.70 -0.61
C TYR A 153 9.96 17.23 0.82
N VAL A 154 10.45 18.46 0.96
CA VAL A 154 10.37 19.25 2.20
C VAL A 154 9.20 20.22 2.02
N PRO A 155 8.10 20.09 2.78
CA PRO A 155 6.99 21.02 2.71
C PRO A 155 7.49 22.44 2.99
N THR A 156 7.31 23.35 2.03
CA THR A 156 7.65 24.75 2.25
C THR A 156 6.59 25.31 3.19
N ARG A 157 6.94 25.53 4.46
CA ARG A 157 6.04 26.17 5.44
C ARG A 157 5.52 27.48 4.82
N ARG A 158 4.21 27.58 4.60
CA ARG A 158 3.56 28.87 4.41
C ARG A 158 3.71 29.63 5.72
N THR A 159 4.64 30.59 5.74
CA THR A 159 4.59 31.69 6.70
C THR A 159 3.37 32.53 6.35
N GLU A 160 2.36 32.49 7.22
CA GLU A 160 1.31 33.51 7.28
C GLU A 160 1.89 34.89 7.61
#